data_AF-A0AAD6ULY9-F1
#
_entry.id   AF-A0AAD6ULY9-F1
#
_cell.length_a   1.000
_cell.length_b   1.000
_cell.length_c   1.000
_cell.angle_alpha   90.00
_cell.angle_beta   90.00
_cell.angle_gamma   90.00
#
_symmetry.space_group_name_H-M   'P 1'
#
loop_
_entity.id
_entity.type
_entity.pdbx_description
1 polymer ?
#
loop_
_entity_poly.entity_id
_entity_poly.type
_entity_poly.pdbx_seq_one_letter_code
_entity_poly.pdbx_strand_id
1 'polypeptide(L)' 'LEDSDIPHRTKMTEIICNRFRVEYELMNSLGRVSFTHDVWSRVNLDSHLAITAHYI' A
#
# COMPACT_ATOMS: atom_id res chain seq x y z
N LEU A 1 -12.90 20.57 15.09
CA LEU A 1 -12.90 19.12 14.89
C LEU A 1 -13.62 18.54 16.09
N GLU A 2 -14.80 17.97 15.85
CA GLU A 2 -15.58 17.24 16.84
C GLU A 2 -15.16 15.77 16.83
N ASP A 3 -15.44 15.02 17.89
CA ASP A 3 -15.09 13.59 17.97
C ASP A 3 -15.72 12.77 16.83
N SER A 4 -16.85 13.22 16.28
CA SER A 4 -17.49 12.64 15.09
C SER A 4 -16.67 12.81 13.81
N ASP A 5 -15.73 13.74 13.78
CA ASP A 5 -14.85 13.97 12.62
C ASP A 5 -13.69 12.96 12.59
N ILE A 6 -13.43 12.25 13.69
CA ILE A 6 -12.36 11.25 13.76
C ILE A 6 -12.91 9.89 13.32
N PRO A 7 -12.50 9.38 12.14
CA PRO A 7 -12.97 8.08 11.68
C PRO A 7 -12.49 6.95 12.60
N HIS A 8 -13.42 6.10 13.00
CA HIS A 8 -13.08 4.85 13.71
C HIS A 8 -12.14 3.98 12.86
N ARG A 9 -11.35 3.11 13.51
CA ARG A 9 -10.32 2.30 12.83
C ARG A 9 -10.86 1.53 11.61
N THR A 10 -12.06 0.98 11.71
CA THR A 10 -12.71 0.25 10.61
C THR A 10 -12.94 1.16 9.42
N LYS A 11 -13.40 2.38 9.67
CA LYS A 11 -13.63 3.38 8.64
C LYS A 11 -12.32 3.83 7.99
N MET A 12 -11.26 3.96 8.77
CA MET A 12 -9.92 4.24 8.25
C MET A 12 -9.41 3.11 7.34
N THR A 13 -9.55 1.85 7.76
CA THR A 13 -9.19 0.70 6.92
C THR A 13 -9.96 0.71 5.60
N GLU A 14 -11.27 0.93 5.64
CA GLU A 14 -12.09 1.05 4.42
C GLU A 14 -11.59 2.15 3.48
N ILE A 15 -11.32 3.35 4.01
CA ILE A 15 -10.84 4.49 3.23
C ILE A 15 -9.50 4.18 2.58
N ILE A 16 -8.55 3.60 3.33
CA ILE A 16 -7.23 3.23 2.82
C ILE A 16 -7.35 2.20 1.69
N CYS A 17 -8.13 1.12 1.90
CA CYS A 17 -8.31 0.07 0.90
C CYS A 17 -9.01 0.59 -0.36
N ASN A 18 -10.05 1.42 -0.20
CA ASN A 18 -10.76 2.01 -1.34
C ASN A 18 -9.86 2.94 -2.13
N ARG A 19 -9.06 3.76 -1.46
CA ARG A 19 -8.10 4.65 -2.13
C ARG A 19 -7.04 3.84 -2.89
N PHE A 20 -6.49 2.80 -2.26
CA PHE A 20 -5.51 1.93 -2.90
C PHE A 20 -6.05 1.30 -4.18
N ARG A 21 -7.29 0.82 -4.20
CA ARG A 21 -7.90 0.23 -5.41
C ARG A 21 -7.96 1.21 -6.58
N VAL A 22 -8.32 2.47 -6.32
CA VAL A 22 -8.37 3.51 -7.36
C VAL A 22 -6.99 3.76 -7.95
N GLU A 23 -5.96 3.88 -7.11
CA GLU A 23 -4.59 4.12 -7.57
C GLU A 23 -4.00 2.90 -8.30
N TYR A 24 -4.32 1.69 -7.84
CA TYR A 24 -3.86 0.45 -8.47
C TYR A 24 -4.39 0.29 -9.90
N GLU A 25 -5.66 0.63 -10.14
CA GLU A 25 -6.23 0.62 -11.50
C GLU A 25 -5.53 1.62 -12.43
N LEU A 26 -5.09 2.78 -11.90
CA LEU A 26 -4.33 3.77 -12.66
C LEU A 26 -2.92 3.28 -13.01
N MET A 27 -2.28 2.48 -12.14
CA MET A 27 -0.95 1.90 -12.39
C MET A 27 -0.93 0.85 -13.52
N ASN A 28 -2.08 0.30 -13.93
CA ASN A 28 -2.16 -0.63 -15.07
C ASN A 28 -2.06 0.04 -16.45
N SER A 29 -1.83 1.36 -16.52
CA SER A 29 -1.62 2.06 -17.80
C SER A 29 -0.33 1.61 -18.48
N LEU A 30 -0.40 1.23 -19.76
CA LEU A 30 0.65 0.61 -20.58
C LEU A 30 1.99 1.38 -20.58
N GLY A 31 2.88 1.07 -19.64
CA GLY A 31 4.25 1.58 -19.55
C GLY A 31 5.25 0.49 -19.19
N ARG A 32 6.54 0.80 -19.25
CA ARG A 32 7.58 -0.12 -18.74
C ARG A 32 7.65 0.01 -17.23
N VAL A 33 7.34 -1.07 -16.52
CA VAL A 33 7.43 -1.13 -15.05
C VAL A 33 8.65 -1.95 -14.65
N SER A 34 9.50 -1.39 -13.80
CA SER A 34 10.62 -2.09 -13.16
C SER A 34 10.30 -2.36 -11.70
N PHE A 35 10.72 -3.49 -11.14
CA PHE A 35 10.43 -3.85 -9.75
C PHE A 35 11.72 -3.99 -8.94
N THR A 36 11.76 -3.37 -7.77
CA THR A 36 12.80 -3.59 -6.76
C THR A 36 12.23 -4.40 -5.61
N HIS A 37 13.00 -5.36 -5.10
CA HIS A 37 12.60 -6.24 -4.02
C HIS A 37 13.57 -6.05 -2.85
N ASP A 38 13.03 -5.81 -1.66
CA ASP A 38 13.79 -5.77 -0.42
C ASP A 38 13.34 -6.96 0.44
N VAL A 39 14.31 -7.78 0.86
CA VAL A 39 14.08 -9.00 1.62
C VAL A 39 14.92 -8.94 2.88
N TRP A 40 14.26 -9.06 4.01
CA TRP A 40 14.93 -9.05 5.31
C TRP A 40 14.20 -9.96 6.29
N SER A 41 14.90 -10.37 7.33
CA SER A 41 14.32 -11.05 8.48
C SER A 41 14.45 -10.18 9.72
N ARG A 42 13.49 -10.30 10.63
CA ARG A 42 13.59 -9.74 11.98
C ARG A 42 14.34 -10.70 12.91
N VAL A 43 14.76 -10.20 14.06
CA VAL A 43 15.44 -10.99 15.11
C VAL A 43 14.57 -12.16 15.59
N ASN A 44 13.25 -12.02 15.54
CA ASN A 44 12.29 -13.08 15.87
C ASN A 44 12.05 -14.09 14.72
N LEU A 45 12.91 -14.09 13.68
CA LEU A 45 12.85 -14.97 12.51
C LEU A 45 11.63 -14.77 11.61
N ASP A 46 10.93 -13.64 11.74
CA ASP A 46 9.90 -13.26 10.77
C ASP A 46 10.54 -12.75 9.49
N SER A 47 10.24 -13.42 8.37
CA SER A 47 10.69 -13.01 7.04
C SER A 47 9.73 -11.98 6.44
N HIS A 48 10.29 -10.94 5.83
CA HIS A 48 9.55 -9.90 5.12
C HIS A 48 10.05 -9.76 3.69
N LEU A 49 9.12 -9.42 2.80
CA LEU A 49 9.38 -9.06 1.42
C LEU A 49 8.62 -7.77 1.12
N ALA A 50 9.34 -6.71 0.76
CA ALA A 50 8.76 -5.52 0.17
C ALA A 50 9.03 -5.49 -1.33
N ILE A 51 8.00 -5.15 -2.10
CA ILE A 51 8.08 -5.00 -3.56
C ILE A 51 7.71 -3.55 -3.89
N THR A 52 8.55 -2.87 -4.65
CA THR A 52 8.31 -1.51 -5.13
C THR A 52 8.34 -1.49 -6.65
N ALA A 53 7.27 -0.98 -7.27
CA ALA A 53 7.18 -0.78 -8.70
C ALA A 53 7.63 0.65 -9.06
N HIS A 54 8.51 0.76 -10.05
CA HIS A 54 8.97 2.00 -10.67
C HIS A 54 8.42 2.05 -12.09
N TYR A 55 7.60 3.05 -12.40
CA TYR A 55 6.98 3.25 -13.70
C TYR A 55 7.24 4.69 -14.18
N ILE A 56 7.30 4.88 -15.51
CA ILE A 56 7.49 6.19 -16.19
C ILE A 56 6.26 6.47 -17.04
#